data_AF-A0A535P487-F1
#
_entry.id   AF-A0A535P487-F1
#
_cell.length_a   1.000
_cell.length_b   1.000
_cell.length_c   1.000
_cell.angle_alpha   90.00
_cell.angle_beta   90.00
_cell.angle_gamma   90.00
#
_symmetry.space_group_name_H-M   'P 1'
#
loop_
_entity.id
_entity.type
_entity.pdbx_description
1 polymer ?
#
loop_
_entity_poly.entity_id
_entity_poly.type
_entity_poly.pdbx_seq_one_letter_code
_entity_poly.pdbx_strand_id
1 'polypeptide(L)'
;MRAEASSNAKALRRRGWIKRRCAIWPKPVGPLLPTEIINYLYVPDEARGRRAASELLEAGYRVEVRPAATRPSWLTLAKIDMVPSSDNITMIRQRFEALASQLGGEYDGWEAAVTN
;
A
#
# COMPACT_ATOMS: atom_id res chain seq x y z
N MET A 1 50.19 -5.86 16.39
CA MET A 1 51.28 -6.00 15.41
C MET A 1 50.68 -6.65 14.17
N ARG A 2 50.89 -6.00 13.01
CA ARG A 2 50.96 -6.46 11.61
C ARG A 2 50.30 -7.81 11.25
N ALA A 3 49.70 -8.00 10.09
CA ALA A 3 49.36 -7.20 8.92
C ALA A 3 48.79 -8.21 7.90
N GLU A 4 48.01 -7.73 6.92
CA GLU A 4 48.15 -8.00 5.47
C GLU A 4 48.30 -9.46 4.97
N ALA A 5 47.76 -9.88 3.84
CA ALA A 5 47.08 -9.24 2.74
C ALA A 5 46.73 -10.34 1.71
N SER A 6 46.10 -9.88 0.63
CA SER A 6 46.24 -10.39 -0.74
C SER A 6 45.40 -11.61 -1.11
N SER A 7 44.33 -11.46 -1.88
CA SER A 7 44.24 -10.92 -3.25
C SER A 7 44.78 -11.87 -4.32
N ASN A 8 43.81 -12.25 -5.17
CA ASN A 8 43.89 -12.36 -6.62
C ASN A 8 44.34 -13.66 -7.32
N ALA A 9 43.32 -14.29 -7.93
CA ALA A 9 43.19 -14.53 -9.37
C ALA A 9 44.20 -15.42 -10.11
N LYS A 10 43.70 -16.53 -10.65
CA LYS A 10 43.50 -16.78 -12.10
C LYS A 10 43.36 -18.28 -12.37
N ALA A 11 42.29 -18.67 -13.07
CA ALA A 11 42.35 -19.70 -14.11
C ALA A 11 41.08 -19.72 -14.97
N LEU A 12 41.16 -18.93 -16.03
CA LEU A 12 40.45 -19.02 -17.30
C LEU A 12 40.33 -20.47 -17.85
N ARG A 13 39.13 -20.94 -18.24
CA ARG A 13 38.72 -21.26 -19.64
C ARG A 13 37.67 -22.38 -19.80
N ARG A 14 36.56 -21.96 -20.43
CA ARG A 14 35.95 -22.48 -21.68
C ARG A 14 35.11 -23.77 -21.68
N ARG A 15 33.94 -23.58 -22.31
CA ARG A 15 33.07 -24.49 -23.10
C ARG A 15 31.92 -25.16 -22.33
N GLY A 16 30.70 -24.94 -22.86
CA GLY A 16 29.56 -25.80 -22.58
C GLY A 16 28.23 -25.05 -22.53
N TRP A 17 27.71 -24.61 -23.68
CA TRP A 17 26.27 -24.37 -23.80
C TRP A 17 25.52 -25.69 -23.58
N ILE A 18 24.85 -25.83 -22.44
CA ILE A 18 23.80 -26.84 -22.26
C ILE A 18 22.51 -26.12 -21.95
N LYS A 19 21.63 -26.10 -22.96
CA LYS A 19 20.22 -25.73 -22.84
C LYS A 19 19.50 -26.73 -21.93
N ARG A 20 18.42 -26.25 -21.31
CA ARG A 20 17.24 -26.99 -20.77
C ARG A 20 17.16 -27.14 -19.24
N ARG A 21 16.58 -26.12 -18.60
CA ARG A 21 15.21 -26.19 -18.08
C ARG A 21 14.74 -24.76 -17.78
N CYS A 22 13.61 -24.36 -18.39
CA CYS A 22 12.90 -23.14 -18.02
C CYS A 22 12.55 -23.25 -16.53
N ALA A 23 13.29 -22.53 -15.68
CA ALA A 23 12.73 -22.11 -14.42
C ALA A 23 11.65 -21.10 -14.76
N ILE A 24 10.39 -21.49 -14.59
CA ILE A 24 9.27 -20.55 -14.54
C ILE A 24 9.58 -19.68 -13.31
N TRP A 25 10.25 -18.56 -13.53
CA TRP A 25 10.37 -17.53 -12.51
C TRP A 25 8.93 -17.08 -12.22
N PRO A 26 8.44 -17.18 -10.97
CA PRO A 26 7.26 -16.42 -10.62
C PRO A 26 7.62 -14.96 -10.90
N LYS A 27 6.87 -14.33 -11.81
CA LYS A 27 6.92 -12.87 -11.93
C LYS A 27 6.57 -12.35 -10.54
N PRO A 28 7.30 -11.38 -9.96
CA PRO A 28 6.78 -10.66 -8.81
C PRO A 28 5.43 -10.05 -9.25
N VAL A 29 4.35 -10.66 -8.81
CA VAL A 29 2.97 -10.30 -9.15
C VAL A 29 2.49 -9.30 -8.10
N GLY A 30 2.93 -8.06 -8.25
CA GLY A 30 2.50 -6.94 -7.42
C GLY A 30 3.27 -5.67 -7.80
N PRO A 31 2.68 -4.47 -7.65
CA PRO A 31 3.43 -3.23 -7.79
C PRO A 31 4.57 -3.24 -6.77
N LEU A 32 5.82 -3.28 -7.24
CA LEU A 32 7.01 -3.18 -6.38
C LEU A 32 7.32 -1.73 -5.97
N LEU A 33 6.55 -0.80 -6.50
CA LEU A 33 6.71 0.63 -6.27
C LEU A 33 5.58 1.12 -5.36
N PRO A 34 5.86 2.06 -4.45
CA PRO A 34 4.82 2.78 -3.74
C PRO A 34 3.84 3.40 -4.73
N THR A 35 2.56 3.23 -4.46
CA THR A 35 1.47 3.77 -5.25
C THR A 35 0.52 4.51 -4.31
N GLU A 36 -0.10 5.59 -4.78
CA GLU A 36 -1.12 6.27 -3.99
C GLU A 36 -2.35 5.35 -3.88
N ILE A 37 -2.71 5.02 -2.65
CA ILE A 37 -3.92 4.27 -2.30
C ILE A 37 -4.94 5.25 -1.76
N ILE A 38 -6.12 5.27 -2.37
CA ILE A 38 -7.25 6.14 -2.02
C ILE A 38 -8.32 5.27 -1.36
N ASN A 39 -8.82 5.69 -0.20
CA ASN A 39 -9.83 5.00 0.59
C ASN A 39 -11.06 5.89 0.79
N TYR A 40 -12.23 5.27 0.69
CA TYR A 40 -13.52 5.96 0.75
C TYR A 40 -14.32 5.50 1.97
N LEU A 41 -14.47 6.39 2.95
CA LEU A 41 -15.26 6.14 4.16
C LEU A 41 -16.43 7.13 4.22
N TYR A 42 -17.65 6.61 4.13
CA TYR A 42 -18.87 7.39 4.29
C TYR A 42 -19.33 7.35 5.75
N VAL A 43 -19.74 8.49 6.29
CA VAL A 43 -20.23 8.63 7.66
C VAL A 43 -21.45 9.54 7.71
N PRO A 44 -22.31 9.44 8.75
CA PRO A 44 -23.57 10.17 8.78
C PRO A 44 -23.44 11.70 8.87
N ASP A 45 -22.37 12.22 9.48
CA ASP A 45 -22.20 13.67 9.67
C ASP A 45 -20.72 14.11 9.64
N GLU A 46 -20.51 15.43 9.57
CA GLU A 46 -19.19 16.03 9.52
C GLU A 46 -18.36 15.70 10.76
N ALA A 47 -18.96 15.76 11.95
CA ALA A 47 -18.25 15.57 13.20
C ALA A 47 -17.59 14.19 13.26
N ARG A 48 -18.30 13.15 12.81
CA ARG A 48 -17.76 11.80 12.66
C ARG A 48 -16.69 11.71 11.59
N GLY A 49 -16.85 12.41 10.46
CA GLY A 49 -15.84 12.47 9.41
C GLY A 49 -14.54 13.12 9.88
N ARG A 50 -14.65 14.21 10.65
CA ARG A 50 -13.51 14.89 11.28
C ARG A 50 -12.83 13.99 12.32
N ARG A 51 -13.61 13.23 13.11
CA ARG A 51 -13.05 12.27 14.06
C ARG A 51 -12.27 11.16 13.36
N ALA A 52 -12.82 10.58 12.29
CA ALA A 52 -12.09 9.62 11.45
C ALA A 52 -10.82 10.25 10.86
N ALA A 53 -10.90 11.50 10.40
CA ALA A 53 -9.76 12.20 9.83
C ALA A 53 -8.64 12.40 10.84
N SER A 54 -8.92 12.77 12.09
CA SER A 54 -7.90 12.90 13.13
C SER A 54 -7.12 11.60 13.34
N GLU A 55 -7.82 10.47 13.47
CA GLU A 55 -7.19 9.16 13.66
C GLU A 55 -6.37 8.71 12.45
N LEU A 56 -6.88 8.99 11.23
CA LEU A 56 -6.20 8.64 9.99
C LEU A 56 -4.97 9.55 9.72
N LEU A 57 -5.03 10.83 10.11
CA LEU A 57 -3.89 11.74 10.04
C LEU A 57 -2.75 11.27 10.95
N GLU A 58 -3.07 10.83 12.17
CA GLU A 58 -2.08 10.23 13.09
C GLU A 58 -1.48 8.93 12.54
N ALA A 59 -2.26 8.18 11.77
CA ALA A 59 -1.82 6.97 11.08
C ALA A 59 -1.02 7.22 9.78
N GLY A 60 -0.76 8.49 9.44
CA GLY A 60 0.06 8.88 8.28
C GLY A 60 -0.69 9.05 6.96
N TYR A 61 -2.03 9.07 6.99
CA TYR A 61 -2.83 9.33 5.79
C TYR A 61 -2.96 10.84 5.53
N ARG A 62 -3.06 11.22 4.27
CA ARG A 62 -3.59 12.53 3.85
C ARG A 62 -5.10 12.43 3.77
N VAL A 63 -5.84 13.26 4.49
CA VAL A 63 -7.31 13.11 4.60
C VAL A 63 -8.04 14.38 4.16
N GLU A 64 -9.11 14.20 3.41
CA GLU A 64 -10.06 15.24 3.01
C GLU A 64 -11.46 14.85 3.48
N VAL A 65 -12.13 15.75 4.20
CA VAL A 65 -13.52 15.55 4.67
C VAL A 65 -14.42 16.50 3.90
N ARG A 66 -15.41 15.94 3.20
CA ARG A 66 -16.35 16.72 2.37
C ARG A 66 -17.76 16.12 2.40
N PRO A 67 -18.81 16.92 2.11
CA PRO A 67 -20.15 16.40 1.90
C PRO A 67 -20.15 15.34 0.79
N ALA A 68 -20.84 14.22 1.00
CA ALA A 68 -21.03 13.24 -0.07
C ALA A 68 -22.07 13.76 -1.09
N ALA A 69 -22.04 13.18 -2.30
CA ALA A 69 -22.97 13.55 -3.36
C ALA A 69 -24.44 13.23 -3.00
N THR A 70 -24.68 12.24 -2.14
CA THR A 70 -25.99 11.81 -1.67
C THR A 70 -26.22 12.23 -0.21
N ARG A 71 -27.32 12.94 0.05
CA ARG A 71 -27.69 13.43 1.39
C ARG A 71 -28.33 12.34 2.27
N PRO A 72 -28.24 12.45 3.61
CA PRO A 72 -27.23 13.15 4.40
C PRO A 72 -26.07 12.20 4.73
N SER A 73 -24.98 12.26 3.96
CA SER A 73 -23.74 11.55 4.27
C SER A 73 -22.52 12.43 4.00
N TRP A 74 -21.43 12.14 4.69
CA TRP A 74 -20.15 12.81 4.61
C TRP A 74 -19.10 11.81 4.18
N LEU A 75 -18.24 12.21 3.25
CA LEU A 75 -17.13 11.40 2.77
C LEU A 75 -15.83 11.84 3.45
N THR A 76 -15.16 10.87 4.06
CA THR A 76 -13.77 10.98 4.50
C THR A 76 -12.90 10.24 3.48
N LEU A 77 -12.26 11.01 2.61
CA LEU A 77 -11.35 10.52 1.59
C LEU A 77 -9.93 10.48 2.16
N ALA A 78 -9.34 9.30 2.27
CA ALA A 78 -8.03 9.13 2.88
C ALA A 78 -7.04 8.51 1.88
N LYS A 79 -5.88 9.16 1.74
CA LYS A 79 -4.84 8.81 0.77
C LYS A 79 -3.54 8.45 1.47
N ILE A 80 -2.84 7.44 1.00
CA ILE A 80 -1.53 7.05 1.50
C ILE A 80 -0.67 6.50 0.38
N ASP A 81 0.62 6.84 0.36
CA ASP A 81 1.57 6.25 -0.58
C ASP A 81 2.18 5.00 0.05
N MET A 82 1.88 3.83 -0.50
CA MET A 82 2.48 2.59 -0.02
C MET A 82 2.52 1.51 -1.10
N VAL A 83 3.33 0.48 -0.87
CA VAL A 83 3.37 -0.70 -1.75
C VAL A 83 2.09 -1.51 -1.53
N PRO A 84 1.24 -1.72 -2.56
CA PRO A 84 -0.02 -2.45 -2.42
C PRO A 84 0.25 -3.96 -2.39
N SER A 85 0.72 -4.46 -1.25
CA SER A 85 0.81 -5.89 -0.94
C SER A 85 -0.49 -6.41 -0.32
N SER A 86 -0.73 -7.72 -0.37
CA SER A 86 -1.88 -8.36 0.27
C SER A 86 -2.03 -7.95 1.74
N ASP A 87 -0.91 -7.90 2.45
CA ASP A 87 -0.88 -7.63 3.89
C ASP A 87 -1.20 -6.17 4.16
N ASN A 88 -0.65 -5.24 3.37
CA ASN A 88 -0.93 -3.81 3.48
C ASN A 88 -2.38 -3.50 3.16
N ILE A 89 -2.92 -4.08 2.09
CA ILE A 89 -4.34 -3.92 1.73
C ILE A 89 -5.26 -4.51 2.81
N THR A 90 -4.92 -5.66 3.37
CA THR A 90 -5.70 -6.27 4.47
C THR A 90 -5.68 -5.37 5.70
N MET A 91 -4.52 -4.83 6.08
CA MET A 91 -4.38 -3.90 7.19
C MET A 91 -5.20 -2.62 6.98
N ILE A 92 -5.14 -2.03 5.78
CA ILE A 92 -5.95 -0.86 5.42
C ILE A 92 -7.43 -1.21 5.59
N ARG A 93 -7.89 -2.29 4.94
CA ARG A 93 -9.30 -2.70 4.98
C ARG A 93 -9.80 -2.88 6.41
N GLN A 94 -9.07 -3.62 7.25
CA GLN A 94 -9.44 -3.85 8.65
C GLN A 94 -9.57 -2.54 9.44
N ARG A 95 -8.64 -1.59 9.23
CA ARG A 95 -8.69 -0.29 9.89
C ARG A 95 -9.93 0.51 9.48
N PHE A 96 -10.22 0.57 8.18
CA PHE A 96 -11.35 1.34 7.67
C PHE A 96 -12.70 0.69 8.01
N GLU A 97 -12.80 -0.63 7.98
CA GLU A 97 -13.99 -1.36 8.45
C GLU A 97 -14.24 -1.13 9.95
N ALA A 98 -13.18 -1.11 10.77
CA ALA A 98 -13.31 -0.78 12.20
C ALA A 98 -13.79 0.66 12.42
N LEU A 99 -13.23 1.63 11.69
CA LEU A 99 -13.68 3.03 11.73
C LEU A 99 -15.13 3.18 11.28
N ALA A 100 -15.53 2.50 10.21
CA ALA A 100 -16.91 2.47 9.72
C ALA A 100 -17.85 1.94 10.81
N SER A 101 -17.52 0.79 11.40
CA SER A 101 -18.32 0.20 12.49
C SER A 101 -18.43 1.11 13.72
N GLN A 102 -17.31 1.71 14.15
CA GLN A 102 -17.26 2.60 15.31
C GLN A 102 -18.07 3.89 15.12
N LEU A 103 -18.07 4.43 13.91
CA LEU A 103 -18.70 5.72 13.59
C LEU A 103 -20.09 5.56 12.96
N GLY A 104 -20.59 4.33 12.79
CA GLY A 104 -21.86 4.08 12.11
C GLY A 104 -21.83 4.52 10.64
N GLY A 105 -20.68 4.37 10.00
CA GLY A 105 -20.43 4.64 8.60
C GLY A 105 -20.30 3.38 7.76
N GLU A 106 -19.91 3.56 6.50
CA GLU A 106 -19.70 2.51 5.52
C GLU A 106 -18.36 2.72 4.82
N TYR A 107 -17.56 1.65 4.75
CA TYR A 107 -16.34 1.63 3.95
C TYR A 107 -16.67 1.06 2.58
N ASP A 108 -16.56 1.91 1.55
CA ASP A 108 -16.94 1.58 0.17
C ASP A 108 -15.79 0.87 -0.58
N GLY A 109 -14.55 1.05 -0.09
CA GLY A 109 -13.39 0.34 -0.59
C GLY A 109 -12.19 1.25 -0.83
N TRP A 110 -11.27 0.75 -1.66
CA TRP A 110 -10.02 1.41 -2.00
C TRP A 110 -9.70 1.31 -3.48
N GLU A 111 -8.90 2.26 -3.95
CA GLU A 111 -8.36 2.31 -5.30
C GLU A 111 -6.84 2.54 -5.22
N ALA A 112 -6.07 1.86 -6.07
CA ALA A 112 -4.68 2.21 -6.30
C ALA A 112 -4.59 3.08 -7.55
N ALA A 113 -4.00 4.26 -7.43
CA ALA A 113 -3.78 5.16 -8.54
C ALA A 113 -2.79 4.51 -9.53
N VAL A 114 -3.27 4.08 -10.69
CA VAL A 114 -2.40 3.52 -11.73
C VAL A 114 -1.44 4.61 -12.20
N THR A 115 -0.18 4.51 -11.80
CA THR A 115 0.89 5.38 -12.31
C THR A 115 1.37 4.76 -13.62
N ASN A 116 0.97 5.36 -14.75
CA ASN A 116 1.39 4.95 -16.09
C ASN A 116 2.71 5.58 -16.49
#